data_AF-A0A9X3H0U7-F1
#
_entry.id   AF-A0A9X3H0U7-F1
#
_cell.length_a   1.000
_cell.length_b   1.000
_cell.length_c   1.000
_cell.angle_alpha   90.00
_cell.angle_beta   90.00
_cell.angle_gamma   90.00
#
_symmetry.space_group_name_H-M   'P 1'
#
loop_
_entity.id
_entity.type
_entity.pdbx_description
1 polymer ?
#
loop_
_entity_poly.entity_id
_entity_poly.type
_entity_poly.pdbx_seq_one_letter_code
_entity_poly.pdbx_strand_id
1 'polypeptide(L)' 'MTAAQEIDAARLAALLAEIAAAEAAARLYDRITTDRDIHAEAAQRADEAAEAGRRKARGMIEDAFPGISWPMIAAAIR' A
#
# COMPACT_ATOMS: atom_id res chain seq x y z
N MET A 1 0.83 20.11 -15.42
CA MET A 1 1.60 18.97 -14.87
C MET A 1 2.92 18.92 -15.58
N THR A 2 4.02 18.77 -14.84
CA THR A 2 5.33 18.54 -15.43
C THR A 2 5.52 17.05 -15.74
N ALA A 3 6.42 16.71 -16.66
CA ALA A 3 6.74 15.31 -16.96
C ALA A 3 7.19 14.51 -15.72
N ALA A 4 7.83 15.17 -14.74
CA ALA A 4 8.19 14.56 -13.46
C ALA A 4 6.93 14.19 -12.64
N GLN A 5 5.94 15.08 -12.56
CA GLN A 5 4.68 14.82 -11.86
C GLN A 5 3.86 13.68 -12.52
N GLU A 6 3.93 13.55 -13.84
CA GLU A 6 3.30 12.45 -14.57
C GLU A 6 3.97 11.09 -14.28
N ILE A 7 5.31 11.07 -14.20
CA ILE A 7 6.08 9.88 -13.84
C ILE A 7 5.76 9.46 -12.40
N ASP A 8 5.69 10.41 -11.47
CA ASP A 8 5.38 10.13 -10.07
C ASP A 8 3.94 9.65 -9.88
N ALA A 9 2.99 10.20 -10.64
CA ALA A 9 1.60 9.72 -10.67
C ALA A 9 1.49 8.28 -11.20
N ALA A 10 2.21 7.94 -12.28
CA ALA A 10 2.23 6.58 -12.83
C ALA A 10 2.88 5.57 -11.85
N ARG A 11 3.97 5.97 -11.18
CA ARG A 11 4.62 5.16 -10.14
C ARG A 11 3.70 4.94 -8.94
N LEU A 12 2.99 5.97 -8.51
CA LEU A 12 2.02 5.87 -7.41
C LEU A 12 0.86 4.93 -7.79
N ALA A 13 0.33 5.04 -9.01
CA ALA A 13 -0.73 4.16 -9.50
C ALA A 13 -0.29 2.69 -9.53
N ALA A 14 0.92 2.40 -10.00
CA ALA A 14 1.47 1.04 -9.99
C ALA A 14 1.61 0.50 -8.56
N LEU A 15 2.13 1.30 -7.64
CA LEU A 15 2.29 0.95 -6.23
C LEU A 15 0.93 0.65 -5.56
N LEU A 16 -0.11 1.45 -5.85
CA LEU A 16 -1.46 1.22 -5.34
C LEU A 16 -2.06 -0.09 -5.88
N ALA A 17 -1.79 -0.44 -7.14
CA ALA A 17 -2.21 -1.71 -7.71
C ALA A 17 -1.51 -2.91 -7.04
N GLU A 18 -0.21 -2.79 -6.74
CA GLU A 18 0.55 -3.81 -6.00
C GLU A 18 -0.01 -4.01 -4.58
N ILE A 19 -0.34 -2.92 -3.87
CA ILE A 19 -0.98 -2.99 -2.54
C ILE A 19 -2.33 -3.71 -2.64
N ALA A 20 -3.17 -3.34 -3.61
CA ALA A 20 -4.48 -3.97 -3.78
C ALA A 20 -4.37 -5.47 -4.08
N ALA A 21 -3.36 -5.88 -4.87
CA ALA A 21 -3.07 -7.29 -5.14
C ALA A 21 -2.60 -8.03 -3.88
N ALA A 22 -1.72 -7.43 -3.07
CA ALA A 22 -1.27 -7.99 -1.81
C ALA A 22 -2.42 -8.16 -0.80
N GLU A 23 -3.28 -7.16 -0.66
CA GLU A 23 -4.46 -7.22 0.22
C GLU A 23 -5.49 -8.26 -0.25
N ALA A 24 -5.62 -8.48 -1.56
CA ALA A 24 -6.46 -9.55 -2.09
C ALA A 24 -5.87 -10.94 -1.80
N ALA A 25 -4.56 -11.10 -1.90
CA ALA A 25 -3.87 -12.34 -1.57
C ALA A 25 -3.95 -12.68 -0.07
N ALA A 26 -3.73 -11.70 0.82
CA ALA A 26 -3.89 -11.88 2.26
C ALA A 26 -5.29 -12.39 2.62
N ARG A 27 -6.34 -11.75 2.06
CA ARG A 27 -7.74 -12.17 2.24
C ARG A 27 -8.06 -13.55 1.68
N LEU A 28 -7.33 -14.02 0.66
CA LEU A 28 -7.48 -15.37 0.14
C LEU A 28 -6.89 -16.40 1.10
N TYR A 29 -5.68 -16.15 1.59
CA TYR A 29 -5.00 -17.05 2.53
C TYR A 29 -5.72 -17.17 3.87
N ASP A 30 -6.34 -16.09 4.34
CA ASP A 30 -7.14 -16.11 5.58
C ASP A 30 -8.39 -17.02 5.50
N ARG A 31 -8.87 -17.33 4.28
CA ARG A 31 -10.04 -18.21 4.07
C ARG A 31 -9.70 -19.68 3.88
N ILE A 32 -8.42 -20.03 3.66
CA ILE A 32 -8.02 -21.42 3.38
C ILE A 32 -7.71 -22.12 4.71
N THR A 33 -8.45 -23.19 5.01
CA THR A 33 -8.41 -23.88 6.32
C THR A 33 -7.45 -25.08 6.39
N THR A 34 -6.89 -25.51 5.27
CA THR A 34 -5.88 -26.59 5.17
C THR A 34 -4.49 -25.99 5.18
N ASP A 35 -3.50 -26.57 5.89
CA ASP A 35 -2.12 -26.04 6.03
C ASP A 35 -2.02 -24.63 6.64
N ARG A 36 -2.70 -24.46 7.78
CA ARG A 36 -2.83 -23.22 8.55
C ARG A 36 -1.52 -22.48 8.79
N ASP A 37 -0.42 -23.18 9.07
CA ASP A 37 0.87 -22.55 9.39
C ASP A 37 1.52 -21.93 8.13
N ILE A 38 1.44 -22.61 6.98
CA ILE A 38 1.96 -22.10 5.70
C ILE A 38 1.14 -20.89 5.24
N HIS A 39 -0.18 -20.91 5.46
CA HIS A 39 -1.05 -19.79 5.12
C HIS A 39 -0.92 -18.60 6.07
N ALA A 40 -0.66 -18.84 7.35
CA ALA A 40 -0.37 -17.77 8.31
C ALA A 40 0.89 -16.99 7.92
N GLU A 41 1.97 -17.67 7.53
CA GLU A 41 3.18 -17.02 7.04
C GLU A 41 2.97 -16.28 5.71
N ALA A 42 2.15 -16.83 4.80
CA ALA A 42 1.84 -16.19 3.53
C ALA A 42 0.97 -14.94 3.71
N ALA A 43 -0.01 -14.98 4.61
CA ALA A 43 -0.83 -13.83 4.99
C ALA A 43 0.03 -12.74 5.64
N GLN A 44 0.88 -13.10 6.60
CA GLN A 44 1.81 -12.16 7.24
C GLN A 44 2.73 -11.48 6.23
N ARG A 45 3.32 -12.23 5.28
CA ARG A 45 4.16 -11.67 4.22
C ARG A 45 3.39 -10.72 3.30
N ALA A 46 2.15 -11.05 2.98
CA ALA A 46 1.29 -10.20 2.16
C ALA A 46 0.94 -8.89 2.89
N ASP A 47 0.64 -8.96 4.19
CA ASP A 47 0.37 -7.78 5.02
C ASP A 47 1.60 -6.88 5.18
N GLU A 48 2.78 -7.47 5.38
CA GLU A 48 4.05 -6.74 5.44
C GLU A 48 4.37 -6.03 4.12
N ALA A 49 4.13 -6.70 2.98
CA ALA A 49 4.28 -6.11 1.66
C ALA A 49 3.30 -4.94 1.45
N ALA A 50 2.04 -5.11 1.85
CA ALA A 50 1.03 -4.05 1.77
C ALA A 50 1.41 -2.85 2.66
N GLU A 51 1.90 -3.06 3.89
CA GLU A 51 2.31 -1.97 4.77
C GLU A 51 3.59 -1.26 4.28
N ALA A 52 4.54 -2.00 3.71
CA ALA A 52 5.70 -1.40 3.06
C ALA A 52 5.29 -0.53 1.87
N GLY A 53 4.36 -1.02 1.03
CA GLY A 53 3.76 -0.26 -0.06
C GLY A 53 3.04 1.00 0.45
N ARG A 54 2.20 0.88 1.48
CA ARG A 54 1.50 2.03 2.08
C ARG A 54 2.47 3.08 2.60
N ARG A 55 3.54 2.69 3.31
CA ARG A 55 4.57 3.63 3.77
C ARG A 55 5.24 4.38 2.60
N LYS A 56 5.57 3.68 1.52
CA LYS A 56 6.14 4.30 0.32
C LYS A 56 5.16 5.25 -0.37
N ALA A 57 3.89 4.87 -0.47
CA ALA A 57 2.83 5.71 -1.04
C ALA A 57 2.68 7.01 -0.24
N ARG A 58 2.68 6.92 1.10
CA ARG A 58 2.60 8.07 2.00
C ARG A 58 3.75 9.04 1.76
N GLY A 59 4.99 8.54 1.72
CA GLY A 59 6.16 9.37 1.45
C GLY A 59 6.07 10.10 0.11
N MET A 60 5.66 9.40 -0.95
CA MET A 60 5.47 10.03 -2.27
C MET A 60 4.41 11.14 -2.27
N ILE A 61 3.33 10.98 -1.50
CA ILE A 61 2.28 12.00 -1.36
C ILE A 61 2.82 13.20 -0.58
N GLU A 62 3.51 12.97 0.55
CA GLU A 62 4.10 14.04 1.35
C GLU A 62 5.16 14.84 0.56
N ASP A 63 6.00 14.14 -0.24
CA ASP A 63 6.99 14.77 -1.11
C ASP A 63 6.34 15.63 -2.22
N ALA A 64 5.19 15.17 -2.75
CA ALA A 64 4.44 15.91 -3.76
C ALA A 64 3.72 17.14 -3.20
N PHE A 65 3.45 17.18 -1.89
CA PHE A 65 2.73 18.26 -1.22
C PHE A 65 3.51 18.77 0.01
N PRO A 66 4.54 19.60 -0.18
CA PRO A 66 5.34 20.14 0.93
C PRO A 66 4.48 20.83 1.99
N GLY A 67 4.66 20.44 3.25
CA GLY A 67 3.89 20.96 4.38
C GLY A 67 2.57 20.22 4.67
N ILE A 68 2.21 19.23 3.85
CA ILE A 68 1.11 18.31 4.13
C ILE A 68 1.68 16.98 4.61
N SER A 69 1.38 16.59 5.84
CA SER A 69 1.76 15.28 6.39
C SER A 69 0.59 14.29 6.34
N TRP A 70 0.88 12.99 6.30
CA TRP A 70 -0.11 11.94 6.30
C TRP A 70 -1.03 11.98 7.54
N PRO A 71 -0.56 12.25 8.77
CA PRO A 71 -1.44 12.48 9.91
C PRO A 71 -2.47 13.61 9.69
N MET A 72 -2.08 14.70 9.01
CA MET A 72 -3.01 15.80 8.69
C MET A 72 -4.08 15.35 7.69
N ILE A 73 -3.69 14.62 6.65
CA ILE A 73 -4.62 14.03 5.67
C ILE A 73 -5.58 13.05 6.36
N ALA A 74 -5.06 12.16 7.20
CA ALA A 74 -5.84 11.16 7.91
C ALA A 74 -6.85 11.80 8.88
N ALA A 75 -6.50 12.92 9.51
CA ALA A 75 -7.41 13.68 10.37
C ALA A 75 -8.51 14.39 9.58
N ALA A 76 -8.24 14.84 8.35
CA ALA A 76 -9.19 15.55 7.50
C ALA A 76 -10.25 14.65 6.84
N ILE A 77 -9.98 13.34 6.74
CA ILE A 77 -10.86 12.35 6.08
C ILE A 77 -11.71 11.56 7.10
N ARG A 78 -11.51 11.80 8.41
CA ARG A 78 -12.34 11.24 9.48
C ARG A 78 -13.64 12.02 9.64
#